data_AF-A0A833ERB9-F1
#
_entry.id   AF-A0A833ERB9-F1
#
_cell.length_a   1.000
_cell.length_b   1.000
_cell.length_c   1.000
_cell.angle_alpha   90.00
_cell.angle_beta   90.00
_cell.angle_gamma   90.00
#
_symmetry.space_group_name_H-M   'P 1'
#
loop_
_entity.id
_entity.type
_entity.pdbx_description
1 polymer ?
#
loop_
_entity_poly.entity_id
_entity_poly.type
_entity_poly.pdbx_seq_one_letter_code
_entity_poly.pdbx_strand_id
1 'polypeptide(L)'
;MKRTARYFVLIIGIFCVTNGSIFPQQKIGISWEFNEETNFEGWEVNANFDSLKVGDGVLSAVAVGAFPSLRSSAFELPASEYGYIHIRMKTPGASSAIVRWDLDVNDWGWNQFSI
;
A
#
# COMPACT_ATOMS: atom_id res chain seq x y z
N MET A 1 62.97 -12.06 -25.12
CA MET A 1 61.79 -12.73 -24.51
C MET A 1 61.36 -11.93 -23.28
N LYS A 2 60.05 -11.62 -23.13
CA LYS A 2 59.37 -10.98 -21.97
C LYS A 2 59.47 -9.44 -21.91
N ARG A 3 58.54 -8.71 -22.55
CA ARG A 3 57.25 -8.14 -22.04
C ARG A 3 57.43 -6.80 -21.29
N THR A 4 57.40 -5.69 -22.03
CA THR A 4 57.22 -4.33 -21.52
C THR A 4 55.72 -4.05 -21.33
N ALA A 5 55.30 -3.86 -20.08
CA ALA A 5 53.93 -3.53 -19.72
C ALA A 5 53.62 -2.07 -20.09
N ARG A 6 52.57 -1.84 -20.89
CA ARG A 6 52.01 -0.52 -21.15
C ARG A 6 50.99 -0.23 -20.04
N TYR A 7 51.22 0.82 -19.27
CA TYR A 7 50.28 1.32 -18.27
C TYR A 7 49.05 1.90 -18.97
N PHE A 8 47.93 1.20 -18.91
CA PHE A 8 46.61 1.74 -19.22
C PHE A 8 46.05 2.29 -17.89
N VAL A 9 46.12 3.61 -17.70
CA VAL A 9 45.40 4.28 -16.62
C VAL A 9 43.94 4.37 -17.07
N LEU A 10 43.12 3.44 -16.60
CA LEU A 10 41.67 3.52 -16.73
C LEU A 10 41.19 4.54 -15.69
N ILE A 11 40.83 5.75 -16.13
CA ILE A 11 40.09 6.70 -15.30
C ILE A 11 38.69 6.10 -15.15
N ILE A 12 38.44 5.42 -14.03
CA ILE A 12 37.09 5.12 -13.57
C ILE A 12 36.52 6.45 -13.12
N GLY A 13 35.78 7.11 -14.01
CA GLY A 13 34.95 8.25 -13.64
C GLY A 13 33.96 7.79 -12.59
N ILE A 14 34.09 8.33 -11.38
CA ILE A 14 33.04 8.28 -10.37
C ILE A 14 31.86 9.06 -10.97
N PHE A 15 30.92 8.34 -11.56
CA PHE A 15 29.58 8.88 -11.76
C PHE A 15 28.98 9.01 -10.36
N CYS A 16 29.06 10.22 -9.80
CA CYS A 16 28.10 10.64 -8.78
C CYS A 16 26.72 10.54 -9.44
N VAL A 17 26.05 9.40 -9.26
CA VAL A 17 24.63 9.26 -9.55
C VAL A 17 23.96 10.22 -8.59
N THR A 18 23.54 11.37 -9.12
CA THR A 18 22.62 12.25 -8.44
C THR A 18 21.39 11.40 -8.10
N ASN A 19 20.98 11.41 -6.82
CA ASN A 19 19.82 10.69 -6.32
C ASN A 19 18.52 11.31 -6.88
N GLY A 20 18.31 11.18 -8.18
CA GLY A 20 17.03 11.36 -8.82
C GLY A 20 16.59 9.98 -9.28
N SER A 21 15.61 9.39 -8.59
CA SER A 21 14.97 8.17 -9.06
C SER A 21 14.51 8.39 -10.50
N ILE A 22 15.13 7.68 -11.46
CA ILE A 22 14.79 7.75 -12.90
C ILE A 22 13.47 6.99 -13.18
N PHE A 23 12.82 6.49 -12.14
CA PHE A 23 11.53 5.84 -12.20
C PHE A 23 10.44 6.86 -11.92
N PRO A 24 9.36 6.92 -12.72
CA PRO A 24 8.24 7.77 -12.41
C PRO A 24 7.72 7.41 -11.02
N GLN A 25 7.74 8.38 -10.11
CA GLN A 25 7.11 8.20 -8.81
C GLN A 25 5.61 8.04 -9.06
N GLN A 26 5.06 6.90 -8.65
CA GLN A 26 3.62 6.67 -8.71
C GLN A 26 2.91 7.80 -7.95
N LYS A 27 1.95 8.47 -8.59
CA LYS A 27 1.08 9.41 -7.90
C LYS A 27 0.21 8.61 -6.93
N ILE A 28 0.45 8.79 -5.64
CA ILE A 28 -0.39 8.26 -4.56
C ILE A 28 -1.44 9.33 -4.26
N GLY A 29 -2.73 8.98 -4.37
CA GLY A 29 -3.82 9.92 -4.07
C GLY A 29 -3.99 10.09 -2.57
N ILE A 30 -4.28 8.99 -1.89
CA ILE A 30 -4.41 8.88 -0.43
C ILE A 30 -3.75 7.59 0.02
N SER A 31 -3.19 7.57 1.23
CA SER A 31 -2.55 6.40 1.83
C SER A 31 -2.78 6.35 3.32
N TRP A 32 -2.84 5.14 3.85
CA TRP A 32 -2.84 4.83 5.28
C TRP A 32 -1.66 3.91 5.57
N GLU A 33 -0.84 4.28 6.53
CA GLU A 33 0.39 3.56 6.85
C GLU A 33 0.46 3.14 8.32
N PHE A 34 -0.44 3.64 9.18
CA PHE A 34 -0.60 3.22 10.57
C PHE A 34 0.70 3.32 11.39
N ASN A 35 1.49 4.37 11.12
CA ASN A 35 2.83 4.57 11.71
C ASN A 35 2.80 5.14 13.13
N GLU A 36 1.64 5.59 13.60
CA GLU A 36 1.45 6.17 14.92
C GLU A 36 0.59 5.23 15.77
N GLU A 37 1.15 4.74 16.87
CA GLU A 37 0.45 3.88 17.83
C GLU A 37 -0.91 4.49 18.21
N THR A 38 -1.95 3.65 18.21
CA THR A 38 -3.35 4.04 18.51
C THR A 38 -4.01 5.04 17.55
N ASN A 39 -3.31 5.52 16.51
CA ASN A 39 -3.90 6.37 15.48
C ASN A 39 -4.46 5.50 14.34
N PHE A 40 -5.79 5.37 14.30
CA PHE A 40 -6.50 4.59 13.29
C PHE A 40 -6.57 5.27 11.92
N GLU A 41 -6.09 6.51 11.80
CA GLU A 41 -6.09 7.30 10.56
C GLU A 41 -7.49 7.36 9.88
N GLY A 42 -8.55 7.32 10.69
CA GLY A 42 -9.94 7.37 10.24
C GLY A 42 -10.59 6.01 9.94
N TRP A 43 -9.92 4.88 10.17
CA TRP A 43 -10.53 3.56 10.06
C TRP A 43 -11.30 3.16 11.32
N GLU A 44 -12.46 2.54 11.13
CA GLU A 44 -13.32 2.04 12.21
C GLU A 44 -13.90 0.66 11.90
N VAL A 45 -14.39 -0.02 12.95
CA VAL A 45 -15.16 -1.25 12.79
C VAL A 45 -16.54 -0.92 12.24
N ASN A 46 -16.88 -1.51 11.10
CA ASN A 46 -18.23 -1.45 10.54
C ASN A 46 -19.07 -2.67 10.96
N ALA A 47 -18.48 -3.87 10.96
CA ALA A 47 -19.16 -5.08 11.44
C ALA A 47 -18.19 -6.20 11.83
N ASN A 48 -18.57 -7.01 12.82
CA ASN A 48 -18.01 -8.33 13.15
C ASN A 48 -16.48 -8.42 13.33
N PHE A 49 -15.85 -7.30 13.69
CA PHE A 49 -14.50 -7.24 14.20
C PHE A 49 -14.51 -6.82 15.67
N ASP A 50 -13.60 -7.37 16.45
CA ASP A 50 -13.30 -6.95 17.82
C ASP A 50 -11.79 -6.67 17.95
N SER A 51 -11.37 -6.04 19.05
CA SER A 51 -9.97 -5.78 19.38
C SER A 51 -9.24 -4.99 18.28
N LEU A 52 -9.91 -4.00 17.67
CA LEU A 52 -9.29 -3.10 16.69
C LEU A 52 -8.13 -2.34 17.34
N LYS A 53 -6.95 -2.41 16.72
CA LYS A 53 -5.74 -1.74 17.22
C LYS A 53 -4.84 -1.31 16.07
N VAL A 54 -4.11 -0.22 16.29
CA VAL A 54 -2.97 0.19 15.47
C VAL A 54 -1.71 0.08 16.30
N GLY A 55 -0.72 -0.60 15.74
CA GLY A 55 0.66 -0.63 16.24
C GLY A 55 1.59 -1.35 15.27
N ASP A 56 2.89 -1.09 15.39
CA ASP A 56 3.94 -1.69 14.54
C ASP A 56 3.70 -1.48 13.01
N GLY A 57 3.08 -0.36 12.61
CA GLY A 57 2.80 -0.06 11.20
C GLY A 57 1.60 -0.81 10.61
N VAL A 58 0.71 -1.36 11.44
CA VAL A 58 -0.42 -2.19 10.99
C VAL A 58 -1.71 -1.89 11.77
N LEU A 59 -2.82 -1.75 11.04
CA LEU A 59 -4.18 -1.87 11.58
C LEU A 59 -4.57 -3.35 11.65
N SER A 60 -4.96 -3.83 12.83
CA SER A 60 -5.34 -5.23 13.04
C SER A 60 -6.60 -5.36 13.89
N ALA A 61 -7.34 -6.45 13.68
CA ALA A 61 -8.54 -6.80 14.41
C ALA A 61 -8.77 -8.32 14.40
N VAL A 62 -9.67 -8.81 15.25
CA VAL A 62 -10.10 -10.21 15.31
C VAL A 62 -11.49 -10.33 14.72
N ALA A 63 -11.64 -11.14 13.68
CA ALA A 63 -12.95 -11.46 13.12
C ALA A 63 -13.73 -12.34 14.11
N VAL A 64 -14.93 -11.92 14.49
CA VAL A 64 -15.78 -12.61 15.49
C VAL A 64 -17.11 -13.12 14.91
N GLY A 65 -17.38 -12.86 13.63
CA GLY A 65 -18.62 -13.26 12.96
C GLY A 65 -18.51 -13.28 11.44
N ALA A 66 -19.65 -13.52 10.78
CA ALA A 66 -19.73 -13.54 9.33
C ALA A 66 -19.59 -12.13 8.73
N PHE A 67 -18.94 -12.00 7.57
CA PHE A 67 -18.76 -10.72 6.87
C PHE A 67 -18.12 -9.60 7.73
N PRO A 68 -16.94 -9.85 8.33
CA PRO A 68 -16.25 -8.82 9.10
C PRO A 68 -15.80 -7.69 8.15
N SER A 69 -16.00 -6.43 8.55
CA SER A 69 -15.69 -5.27 7.71
C SER A 69 -15.20 -4.08 8.52
N LEU A 70 -14.23 -3.38 7.94
CA LEU A 70 -13.76 -2.07 8.38
C LEU A 70 -14.24 -1.02 7.38
N ARG A 71 -14.37 0.22 7.85
CA ARG A 71 -14.72 1.38 7.02
C ARG A 71 -13.73 2.50 7.30
N SER A 72 -13.30 3.20 6.27
CA SER A 72 -12.52 4.43 6.41
C SER A 72 -13.43 5.64 6.54
N SER A 73 -12.88 6.75 7.03
CA SER A 73 -13.44 8.08 6.79
C SER A 73 -13.74 8.28 5.31
N ALA A 74 -14.79 9.07 5.01
CA ALA A 74 -15.14 9.40 3.64
C ALA A 74 -14.05 10.26 2.98
N PHE A 75 -13.74 9.95 1.73
CA PHE A 75 -12.85 10.72 0.86
C PHE A 75 -13.30 10.56 -0.59
N GLU A 76 -12.91 11.51 -1.44
CA GLU A 76 -13.23 11.49 -2.86
C GLU A 76 -11.94 11.48 -3.67
N LEU A 77 -11.83 10.54 -4.61
CA LEU A 77 -10.75 10.50 -5.59
C LEU A 77 -11.35 10.32 -6.99
N PRO A 78 -10.96 11.16 -7.97
CA PRO A 78 -11.37 10.96 -9.34
C PRO A 78 -10.75 9.68 -9.90
N ALA A 79 -11.57 8.66 -10.16
CA ALA A 79 -11.10 7.37 -10.69
C ALA A 79 -10.35 7.50 -12.03
N SER A 80 -10.57 8.58 -12.79
CA SER A 80 -9.82 8.88 -14.01
C SER A 80 -8.34 9.22 -13.77
N GLU A 81 -7.95 9.60 -12.55
CA GLU A 81 -6.57 9.92 -12.18
C GLU A 81 -5.81 8.75 -11.56
N TYR A 82 -6.50 7.71 -11.09
CA TYR A 82 -5.92 6.60 -10.34
C TYR A 82 -6.37 5.25 -10.90
N GLY A 83 -5.42 4.39 -11.26
CA GLY A 83 -5.72 3.11 -11.91
C GLY A 83 -5.90 1.91 -10.98
N TYR A 84 -5.54 2.03 -9.70
CA TYR A 84 -5.55 0.91 -8.77
C TYR A 84 -5.61 1.35 -7.31
N ILE A 85 -6.09 0.43 -6.48
CA ILE A 85 -6.01 0.47 -5.02
C ILE A 85 -5.00 -0.59 -4.62
N HIS A 86 -4.03 -0.23 -3.79
CA HIS A 86 -3.05 -1.17 -3.24
C HIS A 86 -3.36 -1.44 -1.77
N ILE A 87 -3.61 -2.70 -1.44
CA ILE A 87 -3.87 -3.15 -0.07
C ILE A 87 -2.86 -4.23 0.28
N ARG A 88 -2.10 -4.01 1.37
CA ARG A 88 -1.23 -5.02 1.97
C ARG A 88 -1.95 -5.61 3.16
N MET A 89 -2.27 -6.89 3.10
CA MET A 89 -3.04 -7.56 4.15
C MET A 89 -2.55 -8.98 4.41
N LYS A 90 -2.83 -9.46 5.63
CA LYS A 90 -2.66 -10.86 6.04
C LYS A 90 -3.89 -11.28 6.83
N THR A 91 -4.55 -12.34 6.39
CA THR A 91 -5.80 -12.83 7.00
C THR A 91 -5.76 -14.35 7.15
N PRO A 92 -5.19 -14.86 8.24
CA PRO A 92 -5.14 -16.29 8.49
C PRO A 92 -6.55 -16.89 8.52
N GLY A 93 -6.78 -17.93 7.71
CA GLY A 93 -8.05 -18.67 7.68
C GLY A 93 -9.17 -18.07 6.82
N ALA A 94 -8.94 -16.93 6.16
CA ALA A 94 -9.86 -16.41 5.16
C ALA A 94 -9.45 -16.90 3.76
N SER A 95 -10.43 -17.16 2.89
CA SER A 95 -10.21 -17.57 1.49
C SER A 95 -10.46 -16.45 0.49
N SER A 96 -11.10 -15.36 0.93
CA SER A 96 -11.41 -14.21 0.09
C SER A 96 -11.50 -12.91 0.88
N ALA A 97 -11.21 -11.80 0.22
CA ALA A 97 -11.46 -10.44 0.71
C ALA A 97 -12.27 -9.65 -0.31
N ILE A 98 -13.07 -8.68 0.15
CA ILE A 98 -13.85 -7.79 -0.72
C ILE A 98 -13.46 -6.36 -0.40
N VAL A 99 -13.22 -5.57 -1.44
CA VAL A 99 -13.11 -4.11 -1.35
C VAL A 99 -14.38 -3.52 -1.96
N ARG A 100 -15.00 -2.57 -1.27
CA ARG A 100 -16.18 -1.83 -1.72
C ARG A 100 -15.89 -0.34 -1.68
N TRP A 101 -16.41 0.41 -2.65
CA TRP A 101 -16.31 1.86 -2.72
C TRP A 101 -17.62 2.46 -3.25
N ASP A 102 -17.91 3.69 -2.88
CA ASP A 102 -19.07 4.43 -3.39
C ASP A 102 -18.72 5.16 -4.69
N LEU A 103 -19.72 5.33 -5.55
CA LEU A 103 -19.64 6.08 -6.79
C LEU A 103 -20.49 7.35 -6.68
N ASP A 104 -20.12 8.39 -7.42
CA ASP A 104 -20.83 9.67 -7.49
C ASP A 104 -22.25 9.56 -8.10
N VAL A 105 -22.58 8.42 -8.70
CA VAL A 105 -23.90 8.09 -9.26
C VAL A 105 -24.88 7.45 -8.27
N ASN A 106 -24.64 7.56 -6.96
CA ASN A 106 -25.42 6.89 -5.90
C ASN A 106 -25.50 5.37 -6.13
N ASP A 107 -24.35 4.79 -6.46
CA ASP A 107 -24.14 3.36 -6.61
C ASP A 107 -22.82 2.97 -5.94
N TRP A 108 -22.48 1.68 -5.91
CA TRP A 108 -21.27 1.18 -5.27
C TRP A 108 -20.57 0.16 -6.14
N GLY A 109 -19.25 0.28 -6.22
CA GLY A 109 -18.38 -0.71 -6.82
C GLY A 109 -17.88 -1.70 -5.78
N TRP A 110 -17.55 -2.91 -6.23
CA TRP A 110 -16.86 -3.89 -5.40
C TRP A 110 -15.95 -4.79 -6.24
N ASN A 111 -14.94 -5.35 -5.60
CA ASN A 111 -14.11 -6.41 -6.18
C ASN A 111 -13.74 -7.43 -5.10
N GLN A 112 -13.76 -8.71 -5.46
CA GLN A 112 -13.39 -9.82 -4.58
C GLN A 112 -12.06 -10.42 -5.02
N PHE A 113 -11.18 -10.64 -4.05
CA PHE A 113 -9.85 -11.21 -4.22
C PHE A 113 -9.78 -12.56 -3.53
N SER A 114 -9.10 -13.53 -4.13
CA SER A 114 -8.68 -14.75 -3.44
C SER A 114 -7.37 -14.49 -2.71
N ILE A 115 -7.22 -15.03 -1.50
CA ILE A 115 -6.11 -14.76 -0.56
C ILE A 115 -5.53 -16.06 -0.01
#